data_AF-A0A6G1J9N5-F1
#
_entry.id   AF-A0A6G1J9N5-F1
#
_cell.length_a   1.000
_cell.length_b   1.000
_cell.length_c   1.000
_cell.angle_alpha   90.00
_cell.angle_beta   90.00
_cell.angle_gamma   90.00
#
_symmetry.space_group_name_H-M   'P 1'
#
loop_
_entity.id
_entity.type
_entity.pdbx_description
1 polymer ?
#
loop_
_entity_poly.entity_id
_entity_poly.type
_entity_poly.pdbx_seq_one_letter_code
_entity_poly.pdbx_strand_id
1 'polypeptide(L)'
;MRYVEILITSGDEYFRQNTLESIPLAIQQYVEASHVKAYAQLDASLNDFSNAAFDMELDFPFFSDPAARGASIGSSYTFSMTGILKTTYFCVPLNPRLTDLRNLIDDRLYKIRNCQDINGTSRSLALWVPSLDPGLLVRAAAKGISPTELLNDTVGPMPNYRFVYLLHKAFEMAAELKSLGAMFLSVREKKGGEALQNLRARQDRDLQGFTAELRELAKQEAGKQIAALEETRKGQVSRLQNYLALASETGKKLRMTSNEKLEMEMAHKATLLNQKASFLDLGQIQLLGVGVMIGSPIKSISEALAIVASVMRQQAQMCADDSFQASRKPA
;
A
#
# COMPACT_ATOMS: atom_id res chain seq x y z
N MET A 1 33.29 -4.08 -20.63
CA MET A 1 32.08 -4.27 -19.81
C MET A 1 32.10 -3.42 -18.55
N ARG A 2 33.10 -3.59 -17.68
CA ARG A 2 33.24 -2.80 -16.43
C ARG A 2 33.10 -1.29 -16.60
N TYR A 3 33.68 -0.73 -17.67
CA TYR A 3 33.56 0.71 -17.93
C TYR A 3 32.11 1.16 -18.18
N VAL A 4 31.33 0.39 -18.93
CA VAL A 4 29.89 0.67 -19.18
C VAL A 4 29.08 0.50 -17.90
N GLU A 5 29.40 -0.53 -17.09
CA GLU A 5 28.78 -0.69 -15.76
C GLU A 5 29.04 0.52 -14.87
N ILE A 6 30.26 1.05 -14.86
CA ILE A 6 30.62 2.24 -14.07
C ILE A 6 29.79 3.46 -14.52
N LEU A 7 29.71 3.71 -15.83
CA LEU A 7 28.91 4.81 -16.39
C LEU A 7 27.42 4.69 -16.06
N ILE A 8 26.88 3.45 -16.10
CA ILE A 8 25.49 3.20 -15.71
C ILE A 8 25.30 3.45 -14.21
N THR A 9 26.22 2.97 -13.37
CA THR A 9 26.10 3.14 -11.91
C THR A 9 26.22 4.60 -11.50
N SER A 10 27.14 5.36 -12.09
CA SER A 10 27.22 6.80 -11.86
C SER A 10 25.96 7.51 -12.38
N GLY A 11 25.42 7.06 -13.51
CA GLY A 11 24.19 7.61 -14.08
C GLY A 11 23.00 7.36 -13.16
N ASP A 12 22.92 6.17 -12.55
CA ASP A 12 21.89 5.79 -11.59
C ASP A 12 22.00 6.64 -10.31
N GLU A 13 23.22 6.98 -9.85
CA GLU A 13 23.42 7.88 -8.71
C GLU A 13 22.87 9.28 -8.98
N TYR A 14 23.21 9.89 -10.13
CA TYR A 14 22.66 11.20 -10.50
C TYR A 14 21.17 11.14 -10.77
N PHE A 15 20.68 10.07 -11.40
CA PHE A 15 19.26 9.89 -11.65
C PHE A 15 18.45 9.71 -10.36
N ARG A 16 19.04 9.22 -9.27
CA ARG A 16 18.37 9.15 -7.96
C ARG A 16 18.31 10.49 -7.23
N GLN A 17 19.23 11.42 -7.52
CA GLN A 17 19.26 12.74 -6.89
C GLN A 17 18.09 13.63 -7.33
N ASN A 18 17.57 13.41 -8.54
CA ASN A 18 16.28 13.96 -8.99
C ASN A 18 16.18 15.50 -8.97
N THR A 19 17.32 16.19 -9.05
CA THR A 19 17.39 17.65 -9.17
C THR A 19 17.45 18.07 -10.64
N LEU A 20 17.08 19.32 -10.93
CA LEU A 20 17.11 19.87 -12.29
C LEU A 20 18.51 19.74 -12.92
N GLU A 21 19.57 19.88 -12.13
CA GLU A 21 20.96 19.81 -12.59
C GLU A 21 21.51 18.38 -12.70
N SER A 22 20.99 17.43 -11.89
CA SER A 22 21.48 16.04 -11.91
C SER A 22 20.89 15.21 -13.05
N ILE A 23 19.68 15.53 -13.50
CA ILE A 23 19.03 14.86 -14.64
C ILE A 23 19.86 14.97 -15.95
N PRO A 24 20.27 16.17 -16.41
CA PRO A 24 21.08 16.28 -17.63
C PRO A 24 22.43 15.57 -17.50
N LEU A 25 23.04 15.57 -16.32
CA LEU A 25 24.28 14.83 -16.06
C LEU A 25 24.08 13.30 -16.16
N ALA A 26 22.96 12.79 -15.62
CA ALA A 26 22.60 11.38 -15.77
C ALA A 26 22.39 11.03 -17.26
N ILE A 27 21.67 11.87 -18.02
CA ILE A 27 21.47 11.68 -19.46
C ILE A 27 22.83 11.59 -20.18
N GLN A 28 23.76 12.50 -19.87
CA GLN A 28 25.08 12.49 -20.48
C GLN A 28 25.79 11.14 -20.26
N GLN A 29 25.78 10.61 -19.03
CA GLN A 29 26.44 9.35 -18.72
C GLN A 29 25.80 8.15 -19.41
N TYR A 30 24.47 8.11 -19.51
CA TYR A 30 23.79 7.05 -20.27
C TYR A 30 24.04 7.14 -21.78
N VAL A 31 24.14 8.35 -22.32
CA VAL A 31 24.48 8.57 -23.74
C VAL A 31 25.94 8.21 -24.00
N GLU A 32 26.87 8.54 -23.12
CA GLU A 32 28.26 8.08 -23.20
C GLU A 32 28.33 6.55 -23.13
N ALA A 33 27.60 5.93 -22.20
CA ALA A 33 27.52 4.47 -22.08
C ALA A 33 26.95 3.81 -23.34
N SER A 34 26.00 4.45 -24.03
CA SER A 34 25.47 3.97 -25.30
C SER A 34 26.47 4.14 -26.45
N HIS A 35 27.23 5.24 -26.50
CA HIS A 35 28.21 5.50 -27.56
C HIS A 35 29.47 4.63 -27.48
N VAL A 36 29.89 4.21 -26.28
CA VAL A 36 31.07 3.33 -26.08
C VAL A 36 30.96 2.01 -26.85
N LYS A 37 29.74 1.61 -27.22
CA LYS A 37 29.50 0.54 -28.19
C LYS A 37 28.82 1.20 -29.39
N ALA A 38 29.49 1.37 -30.52
CA ALA A 38 28.87 1.94 -31.73
C ALA A 38 27.76 1.00 -32.26
N TYR A 39 26.56 1.11 -31.69
CA TYR A 39 25.44 0.18 -31.85
C TYR A 39 24.82 0.20 -33.25
N ALA A 40 24.84 1.34 -33.95
CA ALA A 40 24.22 1.45 -35.28
C ALA A 40 24.98 0.70 -36.38
N GLN A 41 26.28 0.45 -36.19
CA GLN A 41 27.13 -0.25 -37.17
C GLN A 41 27.16 -1.78 -36.93
N LEU A 42 26.83 -2.20 -35.70
CA LEU A 42 26.84 -3.59 -35.29
C LEU A 42 25.53 -4.31 -35.66
N ASP A 43 24.38 -3.66 -35.59
CA ASP A 43 23.08 -4.27 -35.97
C ASP A 43 23.05 -4.68 -37.47
N ALA A 44 23.78 -3.95 -38.32
CA ALA A 44 23.92 -4.28 -39.73
C ALA A 44 24.92 -5.42 -40.03
N SER A 45 25.81 -5.74 -39.09
CA SER A 45 26.87 -6.77 -39.25
C SER A 45 26.66 -8.02 -38.38
N LEU A 46 25.76 -7.96 -37.42
CA LEU A 46 25.27 -9.08 -36.61
C LEU A 46 24.08 -9.75 -37.30
N ASN A 47 24.37 -10.46 -38.40
CA ASN A 47 23.52 -11.57 -38.81
C ASN A 47 23.89 -12.81 -38.00
N ASP A 48 23.00 -13.80 -37.93
CA ASP A 48 23.18 -15.11 -37.29
C ASP A 48 24.46 -15.88 -37.70
N PHE A 49 25.23 -15.37 -38.67
CA PHE A 49 26.38 -16.01 -39.31
C PHE A 49 27.72 -15.26 -39.22
N SER A 50 27.82 -14.21 -38.42
CA SER A 50 29.00 -13.32 -38.48
C SER A 50 30.06 -13.66 -37.41
N ASN A 51 31.23 -14.14 -37.88
CA ASN A 51 32.56 -14.07 -37.21
C ASN A 51 33.18 -15.32 -36.56
N ALA A 52 32.81 -16.54 -36.95
CA ALA A 52 33.66 -17.71 -36.69
C ALA A 52 33.93 -18.49 -37.98
N ALA A 53 35.11 -18.28 -38.57
CA ALA A 53 35.59 -19.09 -39.67
C ALA A 53 36.13 -20.41 -39.10
N PHE A 54 35.43 -21.52 -39.32
CA PHE A 54 35.97 -22.86 -39.08
C PHE A 54 36.37 -23.46 -40.42
N ASP A 55 37.63 -23.87 -40.56
CA ASP A 55 38.11 -24.56 -41.78
C ASP A 55 37.56 -25.99 -41.76
N MET A 56 36.44 -26.22 -42.42
CA MET A 56 35.85 -27.56 -42.60
C MET A 56 36.48 -28.32 -43.78
N GLU A 57 37.79 -28.16 -44.01
CA GLU A 57 38.47 -28.82 -45.12
C GLU A 57 38.77 -30.31 -44.89
N LEU A 58 38.66 -30.82 -43.66
CA LEU A 58 39.08 -32.20 -43.37
C LEU A 58 37.96 -33.27 -43.35
N ASP A 59 36.67 -32.91 -43.35
CA ASP A 59 35.60 -33.89 -43.06
C ASP A 59 34.64 -34.21 -44.23
N PHE A 60 34.79 -33.61 -45.41
CA PHE A 60 33.93 -33.92 -46.56
C PHE A 60 34.70 -34.08 -47.88
N PRO A 61 34.80 -35.29 -48.45
CA PRO A 61 35.50 -35.54 -49.71
C PRO A 61 34.63 -35.28 -50.96
N PHE A 62 33.68 -34.33 -50.92
CA PHE A 62 32.82 -34.06 -52.07
C PHE A 62 32.57 -32.56 -52.30
N PHE A 63 33.16 -32.06 -53.38
CA PHE A 63 32.69 -30.86 -54.05
C PHE A 63 31.36 -31.19 -54.75
N SER A 64 30.25 -30.59 -54.30
CA SER A 64 29.05 -30.49 -55.13
C SER A 64 28.85 -29.03 -55.50
N ASP A 65 29.01 -28.72 -56.78
CA ASP A 65 28.60 -27.43 -57.34
C ASP A 65 27.08 -27.25 -57.08
N PRO A 66 26.65 -26.24 -56.31
CA PRO A 66 25.23 -26.03 -56.03
C PRO A 66 24.41 -25.73 -57.29
N ALA A 67 25.05 -25.38 -58.42
CA ALA A 67 24.38 -25.16 -59.70
C ALA A 67 24.11 -26.44 -60.53
N ALA A 68 24.68 -27.59 -60.17
CA ALA A 68 24.62 -28.82 -60.99
C ALA A 68 23.61 -29.88 -60.50
N ARG A 69 22.64 -29.51 -59.65
CA ARG A 69 21.59 -30.43 -59.20
C ARG A 69 20.51 -30.54 -60.29
N GLY A 70 20.71 -31.45 -61.25
CA GLY A 70 19.69 -31.83 -62.25
C GLY A 70 20.06 -31.73 -63.74
N ALA A 71 21.32 -31.51 -64.10
CA ALA A 71 21.75 -31.49 -65.50
C ALA A 71 22.71 -32.66 -65.82
N SER A 72 22.33 -33.51 -66.77
CA SER A 72 23.14 -34.63 -67.27
C SER A 72 24.25 -34.15 -68.20
N ILE A 73 25.49 -34.26 -67.73
CA ILE A 73 26.82 -34.40 -68.37
C ILE A 73 26.99 -33.92 -69.83
N GLY A 74 27.95 -33.03 -70.02
CA GLY A 74 28.66 -32.83 -71.29
C GLY A 74 30.05 -32.23 -71.07
N SER A 75 31.08 -33.02 -71.37
CA SER A 75 32.50 -32.66 -71.61
C SER A 75 33.34 -32.00 -70.51
N SER A 76 34.43 -32.69 -70.17
CA SER A 76 35.74 -32.23 -69.67
C SER A 76 35.85 -30.79 -69.15
N TYR A 77 35.66 -30.61 -67.85
CA TYR A 77 36.17 -29.43 -67.13
C TYR A 77 37.31 -29.88 -66.22
N THR A 78 38.50 -29.33 -66.47
CA THR A 78 39.61 -29.31 -65.53
C THR A 78 39.15 -28.64 -64.24
N PHE A 79 39.10 -29.37 -63.13
CA PHE A 79 38.83 -28.81 -61.81
C PHE A 79 39.94 -27.85 -61.41
N SER A 80 39.72 -26.55 -61.61
CA SER A 80 40.49 -25.50 -60.95
C SER A 80 39.98 -25.39 -59.52
N MET A 81 40.75 -25.91 -58.57
CA MET A 81 40.48 -25.74 -57.13
C MET A 81 40.68 -24.27 -56.76
N THR A 82 39.61 -23.48 -56.79
CA THR A 82 39.63 -22.08 -56.33
C THR A 82 38.42 -21.80 -55.45
N GLY A 83 38.59 -21.98 -54.14
CA GLY A 83 37.75 -21.36 -53.12
C GLY A 83 37.37 -22.28 -51.95
N ILE A 84 37.90 -21.97 -50.77
CA ILE A 84 37.46 -22.54 -49.50
C ILE A 84 36.07 -21.96 -49.19
N LEU A 85 35.02 -22.78 -49.24
CA LEU A 85 33.69 -22.38 -48.80
C LEU A 85 33.61 -22.49 -47.28
N LYS A 86 33.75 -21.37 -46.58
CA LYS A 86 33.49 -21.28 -45.14
C LYS A 86 31.98 -21.28 -44.91
N THR A 87 31.40 -22.45 -44.68
CA THR A 87 29.96 -22.58 -44.38
C THR A 87 29.74 -22.60 -42.88
N THR A 88 28.93 -21.70 -42.35
CA THR A 88 28.59 -21.61 -40.92
C THR A 88 27.40 -22.51 -40.59
N TYR A 89 27.66 -23.78 -40.24
CA TYR A 89 26.59 -24.76 -39.92
C TYR A 89 25.85 -24.44 -38.61
N PHE A 90 26.46 -23.72 -37.66
CA PHE A 90 25.84 -23.29 -36.41
C PHE A 90 26.00 -21.79 -36.16
N CYS A 91 24.94 -21.15 -35.68
CA CYS A 91 24.94 -19.74 -35.26
C CYS A 91 25.58 -19.58 -33.87
N VAL A 92 26.32 -18.48 -33.66
CA VAL A 92 26.86 -18.13 -32.34
C VAL A 92 25.86 -17.21 -31.62
N PRO A 93 25.36 -17.58 -30.42
CA PRO A 93 24.42 -16.75 -29.70
C PRO A 93 25.09 -15.46 -29.19
N LEU A 94 24.33 -14.36 -29.18
CA LEU A 94 24.76 -13.10 -28.61
C LEU A 94 24.98 -13.23 -27.09
N ASN A 95 25.98 -12.51 -26.57
CA ASN A 95 26.23 -12.49 -25.13
C ASN A 95 25.05 -11.82 -24.38
N PRO A 96 24.32 -12.55 -23.50
CA PRO A 96 23.14 -12.02 -22.82
C PRO A 96 23.45 -10.83 -21.91
N ARG A 97 24.68 -10.74 -21.39
CA ARG A 97 25.06 -9.59 -20.55
C ARG A 97 25.15 -8.30 -21.35
N LEU A 98 25.45 -8.37 -22.66
CA LEU A 98 25.47 -7.18 -23.51
C LEU A 98 24.05 -6.70 -23.80
N THR A 99 23.11 -7.62 -24.02
CA THR A 99 21.69 -7.29 -24.23
C THR A 99 21.07 -6.70 -22.98
N ASP A 100 21.38 -7.24 -21.80
CA ASP A 100 20.84 -6.75 -20.53
C ASP A 100 21.29 -5.31 -20.25
N LEU A 101 22.58 -5.00 -20.45
CA LEU A 101 23.09 -3.64 -20.28
C LEU A 101 22.45 -2.65 -21.27
N ARG A 102 22.18 -3.10 -22.51
CA ARG A 102 21.49 -2.28 -23.51
C ARG A 102 20.07 -1.97 -23.06
N ASN A 103 19.31 -2.99 -22.70
CA ASN A 103 17.94 -2.85 -22.22
C ASN A 103 17.86 -1.93 -21.00
N LEU A 104 18.86 -1.99 -20.12
CA LEU A 104 18.96 -1.11 -18.95
C LEU A 104 19.17 0.36 -19.38
N ILE A 105 20.14 0.65 -20.26
CA ILE A 105 20.39 2.02 -20.72
C ILE A 105 19.14 2.59 -21.43
N ASP A 106 18.52 1.80 -22.30
CA ASP A 106 17.31 2.21 -23.03
C ASP A 106 16.13 2.48 -22.08
N ASP A 107 15.93 1.63 -21.06
CA ASP A 107 14.94 1.84 -19.99
C ASP A 107 15.20 3.14 -19.22
N ARG A 108 16.45 3.44 -18.86
CA ARG A 108 16.80 4.68 -18.12
C ARG A 108 16.56 5.92 -18.96
N LEU A 109 17.01 5.93 -20.21
CA LEU A 109 16.78 7.05 -21.12
C LEU A 109 15.29 7.25 -21.39
N TYR A 110 14.52 6.16 -21.52
CA TYR A 110 13.07 6.21 -21.67
C TYR A 110 12.38 6.83 -20.46
N LYS A 111 12.73 6.39 -19.24
CA LYS A 111 12.19 6.93 -17.99
C LYS A 111 12.45 8.42 -17.85
N ILE A 112 13.67 8.86 -18.12
CA ILE A 112 14.03 10.29 -18.06
C ILE A 112 13.22 11.11 -19.06
N ARG A 113 13.09 10.64 -20.31
CA ARG A 113 12.33 11.34 -21.36
C ARG A 113 10.83 11.44 -21.07
N ASN A 114 10.30 10.51 -20.28
CA ASN A 114 8.88 10.45 -19.92
C ASN A 114 8.60 10.94 -18.50
N CYS A 115 9.52 11.69 -17.89
CA CYS A 115 9.35 12.28 -16.55
C CYS A 115 9.06 11.23 -15.45
N GLN A 116 9.69 10.06 -15.54
CA GLN A 116 9.58 8.98 -14.55
C GLN A 116 10.82 8.93 -13.65
N ASP A 117 10.65 8.43 -12.42
CA ASP A 117 11.78 8.07 -11.56
C ASP A 117 12.48 6.79 -12.05
N ILE A 118 13.61 6.44 -11.43
CA ILE A 118 14.32 5.17 -11.66
C ILE A 118 13.43 3.93 -11.51
N ASN A 119 12.40 4.01 -10.67
CA ASN A 119 11.42 2.95 -10.42
C ASN A 119 10.23 2.95 -11.41
N GLY A 120 10.17 3.90 -12.37
CA GLY A 120 9.08 4.00 -13.34
C GLY A 120 7.84 4.75 -12.84
N THR A 121 7.89 5.35 -11.65
CA THR A 121 6.80 6.20 -11.14
C THR A 121 6.77 7.53 -11.89
N SER A 122 5.69 7.76 -12.63
CA SER A 122 5.47 9.02 -13.36
C SER A 122 5.23 10.17 -12.39
N ARG A 123 5.94 11.28 -12.59
CA ARG A 123 5.71 12.51 -11.82
C ARG A 123 4.57 13.31 -12.44
N SER A 124 3.44 13.38 -11.75
CA SER A 124 2.37 14.33 -12.08
C SER A 124 2.38 15.47 -11.07
N LEU A 125 2.62 16.69 -11.53
CA LEU A 125 2.21 17.88 -10.77
C LEU A 125 0.69 18.01 -10.91
N ALA A 126 -0.02 18.39 -9.84
CA ALA A 126 -1.47 18.53 -9.90
C ALA A 126 -1.83 19.69 -10.86
N LEU A 127 -2.59 19.40 -11.93
CA LEU A 127 -2.90 20.35 -13.00
C LEU A 127 -4.13 21.24 -12.68
N TRP A 128 -4.94 20.92 -11.67
CA TRP A 128 -6.26 21.55 -11.44
C TRP A 128 -6.49 21.99 -9.98
N VAL A 129 -7.23 23.09 -9.81
CA VAL A 129 -7.73 23.63 -8.51
C VAL A 129 -9.05 22.94 -8.13
N PRO A 130 -9.35 22.73 -6.83
CA PRO A 130 -10.61 22.12 -6.37
C PRO A 130 -11.87 22.84 -6.87
N SER A 131 -12.96 22.07 -7.04
CA SER A 131 -14.22 22.51 -7.62
C SER A 131 -14.97 23.56 -6.79
N LEU A 132 -15.69 24.44 -7.47
CA LEU A 132 -16.54 25.50 -6.91
C LEU A 132 -17.85 24.95 -6.31
N ASP A 133 -18.33 25.54 -5.20
CA ASP A 133 -19.58 25.15 -4.51
C ASP A 133 -20.85 25.65 -5.25
N PRO A 134 -21.75 24.77 -5.71
CA PRO A 134 -22.98 25.14 -6.43
C PRO A 134 -24.01 25.87 -5.57
N GLY A 135 -23.89 25.85 -4.23
CA GLY A 135 -24.79 26.55 -3.30
C GLY A 135 -24.82 28.07 -3.48
N LEU A 136 -23.77 28.64 -4.07
CA LEU A 136 -23.64 30.08 -4.32
C LEU A 136 -24.52 30.57 -5.49
N LEU A 137 -24.76 29.72 -6.49
CA LEU A 137 -25.59 30.05 -7.67
C LEU A 137 -27.09 29.97 -7.38
N VAL A 138 -27.51 28.99 -6.57
CA VAL A 138 -28.92 28.78 -6.21
C VAL A 138 -29.47 29.91 -5.34
N ARG A 139 -28.62 30.48 -4.45
CA ARG A 139 -29.00 31.62 -3.59
C ARG A 139 -29.22 32.93 -4.37
N ALA A 140 -28.62 33.08 -5.55
CA ALA A 140 -28.83 34.25 -6.40
C ALA A 140 -30.17 34.19 -7.16
N ALA A 141 -30.61 33.00 -7.55
CA ALA A 141 -31.88 32.78 -8.24
C ALA A 141 -33.11 32.89 -7.30
N ALA A 142 -32.95 32.58 -6.01
CA ALA A 142 -34.04 32.56 -5.03
C ALA A 142 -34.58 33.95 -4.58
N LYS A 143 -34.06 35.06 -5.12
CA LYS A 143 -34.47 36.44 -4.77
C LYS A 143 -35.58 37.03 -5.67
N GLY A 144 -36.24 36.23 -6.51
CA GLY A 144 -37.32 36.68 -7.40
C GLY A 144 -38.60 37.12 -6.67
N ILE A 145 -39.02 38.37 -6.89
CA ILE A 145 -40.28 38.97 -6.41
C ILE A 145 -41.16 39.34 -7.60
N SER A 146 -42.49 39.20 -7.49
CA SER A 146 -43.48 39.78 -8.42
C SER A 146 -44.63 40.48 -7.66
N PRO A 147 -44.89 41.79 -7.86
CA PRO A 147 -46.04 42.49 -7.30
C PRO A 147 -46.96 43.01 -8.42
N THR A 148 -47.86 42.19 -8.95
CA THR A 148 -48.76 42.62 -10.05
C THR A 148 -50.15 41.97 -9.99
N GLU A 149 -50.79 41.94 -8.83
CA GLU A 149 -52.19 41.48 -8.75
C GLU A 149 -52.90 41.96 -7.47
N LEU A 150 -53.25 43.25 -7.39
CA LEU A 150 -54.35 43.70 -6.52
C LEU A 150 -54.86 45.12 -6.85
N LEU A 151 -55.00 45.45 -8.13
CA LEU A 151 -55.68 46.66 -8.58
C LEU A 151 -56.62 46.28 -9.71
N ASN A 152 -57.73 45.61 -9.36
CA ASN A 152 -58.90 45.54 -10.23
C ASN A 152 -60.12 45.99 -9.46
N ASP A 153 -60.55 47.17 -9.87
CA ASP A 153 -61.79 47.88 -9.63
C ASP A 153 -63.02 47.04 -10.06
N THR A 154 -64.10 47.09 -9.30
CA THR A 154 -65.42 46.67 -9.80
C THR A 154 -66.53 47.57 -9.22
N VAL A 155 -66.84 48.61 -9.99
CA VAL A 155 -68.07 49.39 -9.97
C VAL A 155 -69.30 48.47 -10.08
N GLY A 156 -70.19 48.51 -9.08
CA GLY A 156 -71.46 47.77 -9.08
C GLY A 156 -72.67 48.65 -9.44
N PRO A 157 -73.81 48.07 -9.87
CA PRO A 157 -75.03 48.82 -10.18
C PRO A 157 -75.61 49.55 -8.96
N MET A 158 -76.30 50.67 -9.19
CA MET A 158 -76.86 51.52 -8.14
C MET A 158 -77.91 50.77 -7.28
N PRO A 159 -77.77 50.72 -5.95
CA PRO A 159 -78.65 49.92 -5.10
C PRO A 159 -80.03 50.57 -4.86
N ASN A 160 -81.06 49.73 -4.69
CA ASN A 160 -82.47 50.14 -4.56
C ASN A 160 -82.85 50.68 -3.15
N TYR A 161 -81.93 50.69 -2.19
CA TYR A 161 -82.19 51.07 -0.79
C TYR A 161 -81.50 52.40 -0.42
N ARG A 162 -82.06 53.11 0.58
CA ARG A 162 -81.45 54.34 1.10
C ARG A 162 -80.11 54.06 1.78
N PHE A 163 -79.18 55.01 1.66
CA PHE A 163 -77.80 54.92 2.12
C PHE A 163 -77.63 54.44 3.57
N VAL A 164 -78.42 54.97 4.52
CA VAL A 164 -78.29 54.66 5.95
C VAL A 164 -78.51 53.16 6.23
N TYR A 165 -79.45 52.53 5.53
CA TYR A 165 -79.73 51.10 5.68
C TYR A 165 -78.59 50.24 5.10
N LEU A 166 -78.10 50.60 3.90
CA LEU A 166 -76.98 49.92 3.25
C LEU A 166 -75.68 50.04 4.06
N LEU A 167 -75.44 51.19 4.69
CA LEU A 167 -74.28 51.42 5.53
C LEU A 167 -74.28 50.53 6.78
N HIS A 168 -75.42 50.37 7.45
CA HIS A 168 -75.52 49.45 8.59
C HIS A 168 -75.25 48.00 8.15
N LYS A 169 -75.85 47.58 7.02
CA LYS A 169 -75.62 46.22 6.49
C LYS A 169 -74.18 45.99 6.03
N ALA A 170 -73.55 47.02 5.46
CA ALA A 170 -72.14 46.99 5.10
C ALA A 170 -71.23 46.85 6.33
N PHE A 171 -71.57 47.49 7.46
CA PHE A 171 -70.82 47.30 8.71
C PHE A 171 -71.00 45.91 9.30
N GLU A 172 -72.20 45.33 9.24
CA GLU A 172 -72.43 43.92 9.63
C GLU A 172 -71.56 42.97 8.77
N MET A 173 -71.59 43.11 7.45
CA MET A 173 -70.77 42.30 6.54
C MET A 173 -69.27 42.52 6.74
N ALA A 174 -68.84 43.77 7.02
CA ALA A 174 -67.45 44.06 7.34
C ALA A 174 -67.01 43.43 8.67
N ALA A 175 -67.91 43.31 9.65
CA ALA A 175 -67.63 42.63 10.91
C ALA A 175 -67.51 41.11 10.72
N GLU A 176 -68.39 40.50 9.90
CA GLU A 176 -68.29 39.09 9.49
C GLU A 176 -67.01 38.82 8.67
N LEU A 177 -66.62 39.74 7.78
CA LEU A 177 -65.37 39.63 7.03
C LEU A 177 -64.15 39.68 7.95
N LYS A 178 -64.17 40.55 8.96
CA LYS A 178 -63.08 40.62 9.96
C LYS A 178 -62.97 39.31 10.76
N SER A 179 -64.08 38.72 11.19
CA SER A 179 -64.06 37.45 11.92
C SER A 179 -63.60 36.30 11.03
N LEU A 180 -64.05 36.24 9.78
CA LEU A 180 -63.57 35.27 8.79
C LEU A 180 -62.08 35.45 8.51
N GLY A 181 -61.61 36.69 8.37
CA GLY A 181 -60.20 37.02 8.16
C GLY A 181 -59.30 36.49 9.28
N ALA A 182 -59.71 36.67 10.54
CA ALA A 182 -58.99 36.13 11.70
C ALA A 182 -58.96 34.60 11.69
N MET A 183 -60.09 33.94 11.39
CA MET A 183 -60.17 32.49 11.29
C MET A 183 -59.30 31.95 10.15
N PHE A 184 -59.36 32.57 8.97
CA PHE A 184 -58.57 32.20 7.80
C PHE A 184 -57.07 32.33 8.05
N LEU A 185 -56.64 33.41 8.69
CA LEU A 185 -55.25 33.62 9.09
C LEU A 185 -54.80 32.49 10.03
N SER A 186 -55.59 32.16 11.05
CA SER A 186 -55.26 31.08 11.99
C SER A 186 -55.15 29.71 11.31
N VAL A 187 -56.02 29.42 10.34
CA VAL A 187 -55.98 28.16 9.56
C VAL A 187 -54.74 28.13 8.67
N ARG A 188 -54.37 29.25 8.05
CA ARG A 188 -53.14 29.34 7.23
C ARG A 188 -51.88 29.16 8.05
N GLU A 189 -51.81 29.76 9.24
CA GLU A 189 -50.68 29.58 10.15
C GLU A 189 -50.53 28.11 10.59
N LYS A 190 -51.64 27.47 10.98
CA LYS A 190 -51.65 26.04 11.34
C LYS A 190 -51.21 25.15 10.18
N LYS A 191 -51.76 25.38 8.98
CA LYS A 191 -51.35 24.66 7.76
C LYS A 191 -49.87 24.84 7.46
N GLY A 192 -49.33 26.05 7.63
CA GLY A 192 -47.90 26.33 7.48
C GLY A 192 -47.05 25.58 8.51
N GLY A 193 -47.49 25.55 9.77
CA GLY A 193 -46.85 24.79 10.85
C GLY A 193 -46.81 23.28 10.55
N GLU A 194 -47.93 22.70 10.13
CA GLU A 194 -48.02 21.27 9.75
C GLU A 194 -47.15 20.95 8.54
N ALA A 195 -47.13 21.81 7.52
CA ALA A 195 -46.27 21.62 6.34
C ALA A 195 -44.78 21.60 6.73
N LEU A 196 -44.36 22.49 7.64
CA LEU A 196 -42.99 22.52 8.14
C LEU A 196 -42.66 21.29 8.99
N GLN A 197 -43.58 20.84 9.85
CA GLN A 197 -43.41 19.61 10.62
C GLN A 197 -43.27 18.39 9.71
N ASN A 198 -44.10 18.28 8.67
CA ASN A 198 -44.00 17.21 7.67
C ASN A 198 -42.67 17.25 6.91
N LEU A 199 -42.17 18.44 6.58
CA LEU A 199 -40.87 18.60 5.93
C LEU A 199 -39.73 18.12 6.84
N ARG A 200 -39.75 18.51 8.12
CA ARG A 200 -38.77 18.04 9.11
C ARG A 200 -38.79 16.53 9.26
N ALA A 201 -39.98 15.93 9.39
CA ALA A 201 -40.11 14.49 9.49
C ALA A 201 -39.55 13.73 8.27
N ARG A 202 -39.68 14.31 7.06
CA ARG A 202 -39.05 13.75 5.85
C ARG A 202 -37.53 13.86 5.90
N GLN A 203 -37.00 15.03 6.25
CA GLN A 203 -35.56 15.24 6.39
C GLN A 203 -34.94 14.33 7.45
N ASP A 204 -35.62 14.16 8.58
CA ASP A 204 -35.16 13.27 9.66
C ASP A 204 -35.12 11.82 9.20
N ARG A 205 -36.10 11.38 8.39
CA ARG A 205 -36.09 10.04 7.79
C ARG A 205 -34.90 9.87 6.83
N ASP A 206 -34.63 10.85 5.99
CA ASP A 206 -33.52 10.78 5.02
C ASP A 206 -32.17 10.78 5.75
N LEU A 207 -32.02 11.62 6.78
CA LEU A 207 -30.85 11.62 7.67
C LEU A 207 -30.67 10.26 8.35
N GLN A 208 -31.76 9.66 8.85
CA GLN A 208 -31.70 8.31 9.42
C GLN A 208 -31.24 7.29 8.38
N GLY A 209 -31.70 7.39 7.12
CA GLY A 209 -31.21 6.58 6.01
C GLY A 209 -29.70 6.68 5.82
N PHE A 210 -29.16 7.90 5.69
CA PHE A 210 -27.72 8.11 5.55
C PHE A 210 -26.92 7.63 6.75
N THR A 211 -27.44 7.81 7.97
CA THR A 211 -26.76 7.28 9.17
C THR A 211 -26.73 5.75 9.19
N ALA A 212 -27.74 5.07 8.66
CA ALA A 212 -27.72 3.62 8.51
C ALA A 212 -26.64 3.17 7.53
N GLU A 213 -26.52 3.80 6.36
CA GLU A 213 -25.46 3.53 5.38
C GLU A 213 -24.06 3.75 5.98
N LEU A 214 -23.86 4.83 6.74
CA LEU A 214 -22.60 5.08 7.44
C LEU A 214 -22.27 3.98 8.45
N ARG A 215 -23.28 3.44 9.15
CA ARG A 215 -23.09 2.31 10.09
C ARG A 215 -22.73 1.02 9.37
N GLU A 216 -23.28 0.78 8.18
CA GLU A 216 -22.89 -0.36 7.35
C GLU A 216 -21.43 -0.26 6.89
N LEU A 217 -21.01 0.93 6.44
CA LEU A 217 -19.61 1.17 6.08
C LEU A 217 -18.67 0.97 7.28
N ALA A 218 -19.03 1.48 8.47
CA ALA A 218 -18.26 1.26 9.70
C ALA A 218 -18.15 -0.23 10.05
N LYS A 219 -19.21 -1.02 9.83
CA LYS A 219 -19.17 -2.48 10.00
C LYS A 219 -18.21 -3.14 9.01
N GLN A 220 -18.22 -2.72 7.75
CA GLN A 220 -17.28 -3.23 6.74
C GLN A 220 -15.84 -2.87 7.08
N GLU A 221 -15.59 -1.65 7.55
CA GLU A 221 -14.28 -1.21 8.01
C GLU A 221 -13.78 -2.07 9.18
N ALA A 222 -14.61 -2.28 10.20
CA ALA A 222 -14.28 -3.18 11.32
C ALA A 222 -13.97 -4.60 10.83
N GLY A 223 -14.71 -5.11 9.84
CA GLY A 223 -14.42 -6.41 9.20
C GLY A 223 -13.04 -6.45 8.53
N LYS A 224 -12.66 -5.39 7.82
CA LYS A 224 -11.32 -5.26 7.21
C LYS A 224 -10.22 -5.15 8.28
N GLN A 225 -10.49 -4.47 9.39
CA GLN A 225 -9.56 -4.40 10.52
C GLN A 225 -9.32 -5.78 11.15
N ILE A 226 -10.37 -6.59 11.31
CA ILE A 226 -10.22 -7.99 11.77
C ILE A 226 -9.34 -8.79 10.81
N ALA A 227 -9.57 -8.71 9.50
CA ALA A 227 -8.75 -9.40 8.51
C ALA A 227 -7.28 -8.97 8.57
N ALA A 228 -7.00 -7.67 8.74
CA ALA A 228 -5.64 -7.17 8.94
C ALA A 228 -5.01 -7.73 10.22
N LEU A 229 -5.75 -7.80 11.32
CA LEU A 229 -5.28 -8.39 12.58
C LEU A 229 -5.00 -9.89 12.44
N GLU A 230 -5.81 -10.63 11.67
CA GLU A 230 -5.56 -12.05 11.37
C GLU A 230 -4.24 -12.26 10.62
N GLU A 231 -3.93 -11.41 9.63
CA GLU A 231 -2.64 -11.46 8.93
C GLU A 231 -1.47 -11.14 9.87
N THR A 232 -1.62 -10.16 10.76
CA THR A 232 -0.57 -9.89 11.76
C THR A 232 -0.37 -11.08 12.70
N ARG A 233 -1.45 -11.78 13.08
CA ARG A 233 -1.40 -12.98 13.91
C ARG A 233 -0.67 -14.12 13.19
N LYS A 234 -0.94 -14.36 11.90
CA LYS A 234 -0.23 -15.38 11.09
C LYS A 234 1.28 -15.13 11.08
N GLY A 235 1.70 -13.86 10.96
CA GLY A 235 3.10 -13.47 11.07
C GLY A 235 3.72 -13.83 12.43
N GLN A 236 3.02 -13.57 13.54
CA GLN A 236 3.50 -13.94 14.88
C GLN A 236 3.54 -15.46 15.11
N VAL A 237 2.53 -16.19 14.63
CA VAL A 237 2.50 -17.66 14.70
C VAL A 237 3.67 -18.27 13.93
N SER A 238 3.95 -17.76 12.72
CA SER A 238 5.09 -18.22 11.91
C SER A 238 6.42 -17.98 12.63
N ARG A 239 6.58 -16.81 13.27
CA ARG A 239 7.76 -16.51 14.11
C ARG A 239 7.89 -17.50 15.27
N LEU A 240 6.80 -17.75 15.99
CA LEU A 240 6.79 -18.67 17.12
C LEU A 240 7.13 -20.11 16.68
N GLN A 241 6.56 -20.58 15.57
CA GLN A 241 6.88 -21.88 15.01
C GLN A 241 8.36 -22.00 14.64
N ASN A 242 8.94 -20.97 14.02
CA ASN A 242 10.36 -20.92 13.69
C ASN A 242 11.23 -21.01 14.96
N TYR A 243 10.90 -20.26 16.02
CA TYR A 243 11.65 -20.32 17.27
C TYR A 243 11.51 -21.67 17.99
N LEU A 244 10.33 -22.29 17.96
CA LEU A 244 10.14 -23.64 18.50
C LEU A 244 10.94 -24.69 17.72
N ALA A 245 10.96 -24.59 16.38
CA ALA A 245 11.77 -25.46 15.54
C ALA A 245 13.27 -25.31 15.88
N LEU A 246 13.77 -24.08 15.96
CA LEU A 246 15.16 -23.80 16.37
C LEU A 246 15.47 -24.31 17.78
N ALA A 247 14.56 -24.14 18.75
CA ALA A 247 14.72 -24.65 20.11
C ALA A 247 14.73 -26.20 20.17
N SER A 248 13.92 -26.84 19.32
CA SER A 248 13.93 -28.30 19.21
C SER A 248 15.21 -28.85 18.57
N GLU A 249 15.82 -28.07 17.67
CA GLU A 249 17.11 -28.39 17.06
C GLU A 249 18.30 -28.12 17.98
N THR A 250 18.28 -27.07 18.80
CA THR A 250 19.35 -26.81 19.78
C THR A 250 19.48 -27.94 20.79
N GLY A 251 18.38 -28.60 21.19
CA GLY A 251 18.43 -29.83 21.99
C GLY A 251 19.13 -31.03 21.29
N LYS A 252 19.20 -31.03 19.96
CA LYS A 252 19.85 -32.09 19.15
C LYS A 252 21.26 -31.73 18.65
N LYS A 253 21.58 -30.44 18.49
CA LYS A 253 22.83 -29.96 17.87
C LYS A 253 23.79 -29.23 18.80
N LEU A 254 23.39 -28.81 20.00
CA LEU A 254 24.39 -28.43 21.00
C LEU A 254 25.12 -29.72 21.39
N ARG A 255 26.43 -29.75 21.15
CA ARG A 255 27.36 -30.73 21.73
C ARG A 255 27.41 -30.50 23.25
N MET A 256 26.29 -30.70 23.94
CA MET A 256 26.22 -30.69 25.38
C MET A 256 26.78 -32.02 25.83
N THR A 257 27.83 -31.97 26.66
CA THR A 257 28.29 -33.16 27.37
C THR A 257 27.16 -33.67 28.28
N SER A 258 27.08 -34.98 28.56
CA SER A 258 25.98 -35.56 29.33
C SER A 258 25.76 -34.91 30.71
N ASN A 259 26.82 -34.33 31.28
CA ASN A 259 26.79 -33.65 32.57
C ASN A 259 26.11 -32.27 32.46
N GLU A 260 26.36 -31.50 31.40
CA GLU A 260 25.77 -30.18 31.19
C GLU A 260 24.25 -30.27 30.89
N LYS A 261 23.79 -31.38 30.26
CA LYS A 261 22.35 -31.65 30.07
C LYS A 261 21.64 -31.89 31.40
N LEU A 262 22.27 -32.61 32.31
CA LEU A 262 21.73 -32.89 33.66
C LEU A 262 21.65 -31.62 34.50
N GLU A 263 22.66 -30.74 34.43
CA GLU A 263 22.64 -29.47 35.16
C GLU A 263 21.55 -28.52 34.64
N MET A 264 21.35 -28.44 33.32
CA MET A 264 20.28 -27.62 32.76
C MET A 264 18.88 -28.16 33.09
N GLU A 265 18.70 -29.49 33.10
CA GLU A 265 17.44 -30.10 33.56
C GLU A 265 17.17 -29.86 35.06
N MET A 266 18.20 -29.93 35.90
CA MET A 266 18.08 -29.65 37.33
C MET A 266 17.77 -28.16 37.58
N ALA A 267 18.43 -27.25 36.86
CA ALA A 267 18.16 -25.81 36.93
C ALA A 267 16.74 -25.48 36.48
N HIS A 268 16.27 -26.07 35.37
CA HIS A 268 14.91 -25.84 34.88
C HIS A 268 13.86 -26.36 35.87
N LYS A 269 14.04 -27.57 36.42
CA LYS A 269 13.17 -28.13 37.46
C LYS A 269 13.16 -27.27 38.74
N ALA A 270 14.30 -26.69 39.12
CA ALA A 270 14.40 -25.78 40.26
C ALA A 270 13.63 -24.47 40.04
N THR A 271 13.72 -23.86 38.85
CA THR A 271 12.96 -22.63 38.54
C THR A 271 11.44 -22.86 38.56
N LEU A 272 10.99 -24.02 38.09
CA LEU A 272 9.57 -24.40 38.05
C LEU A 272 9.02 -24.70 39.45
N LEU A 273 9.81 -25.37 40.31
CA LEU A 273 9.47 -25.56 41.72
C LEU A 273 9.41 -24.23 42.47
N ASN A 274 10.33 -23.30 42.19
CA ASN A 274 10.34 -21.98 42.82
C ASN A 274 9.18 -21.08 42.33
N GLN A 275 8.79 -21.14 41.05
CA GLN A 275 7.56 -20.48 40.59
C GLN A 275 6.31 -21.04 41.29
N LYS A 276 6.22 -22.36 41.47
CA LYS A 276 5.14 -22.98 42.25
C LYS A 276 5.16 -22.55 43.72
N ALA A 277 6.33 -22.43 44.33
CA ALA A 277 6.46 -21.96 45.72
C ALA A 277 6.02 -20.49 45.87
N SER A 278 6.40 -19.61 44.93
CA SER A 278 5.98 -18.21 44.93
C SER A 278 4.46 -18.03 44.81
N PHE A 279 3.77 -18.96 44.12
CA PHE A 279 2.30 -19.00 44.07
C PHE A 279 1.65 -19.50 45.36
N LEU A 280 2.34 -20.32 46.16
CA LEU A 280 1.83 -20.84 47.43
C LEU A 280 1.97 -19.83 48.58
N ASP A 281 3.02 -19.00 48.59
CA ASP A 281 3.24 -17.99 49.63
C ASP A 281 2.34 -16.75 49.49
N LEU A 282 1.87 -16.43 48.28
CA LEU A 282 0.85 -15.38 48.09
C LEU A 282 -0.52 -15.77 48.71
N GLY A 283 -0.72 -17.04 49.07
CA GLY A 283 -1.93 -17.54 49.71
C GLY A 283 -2.00 -17.33 51.22
N GLN A 284 -0.92 -16.94 51.90
CA GLN A 284 -0.89 -16.79 53.36
C GLN A 284 -1.06 -15.37 53.91
N ILE A 285 -1.36 -14.37 53.06
CA ILE A 285 -1.76 -13.04 53.54
C ILE A 285 -3.25 -13.08 53.90
N GLN A 286 -3.59 -13.79 54.97
CA GLN A 286 -4.92 -13.72 55.57
C GLN A 286 -4.85 -12.84 56.82
N LEU A 287 -5.53 -11.70 56.68
CA LEU A 287 -5.77 -10.68 57.68
C LEU A 287 -6.53 -11.29 58.86
N LEU A 288 -5.98 -11.28 60.09
CA LEU A 288 -6.73 -11.35 61.35
C LEU A 288 -5.82 -11.20 62.60
N GLY A 289 -6.11 -10.18 63.42
CA GLY A 289 -6.10 -10.28 64.89
C GLY A 289 -4.77 -10.23 65.67
N VAL A 290 -4.52 -9.06 66.30
CA VAL A 290 -3.85 -8.83 67.60
C VAL A 290 -2.58 -9.66 67.93
N GLY A 291 -1.41 -9.01 67.81
CA GLY A 291 -0.14 -9.48 68.38
C GLY A 291 1.07 -9.22 67.47
N VAL A 292 1.44 -7.96 67.27
CA VAL A 292 2.56 -7.58 66.38
C VAL A 292 3.91 -7.87 67.06
N MET A 293 4.60 -8.92 66.61
CA MET A 293 6.06 -8.99 66.71
C MET A 293 6.65 -8.19 65.55
N ILE A 294 7.25 -7.03 65.85
CA ILE A 294 7.79 -6.04 64.88
C ILE A 294 8.92 -6.61 63.98
N GLY A 295 9.35 -7.87 64.18
CA GLY A 295 10.43 -8.52 63.40
C GLY A 295 10.01 -9.46 62.27
N SER A 296 8.74 -9.88 62.15
CA SER A 296 8.33 -10.88 61.13
C SER A 296 8.11 -10.34 59.70
N PRO A 297 7.58 -9.12 59.45
CA PRO A 297 7.43 -8.64 58.08
C PRO A 297 8.79 -8.26 57.46
N ILE A 298 9.75 -7.78 58.26
CA ILE A 298 11.08 -7.41 57.77
C ILE A 298 11.89 -8.65 57.39
N LYS A 299 11.80 -9.75 58.15
CA LYS A 299 12.48 -11.01 57.83
C LYS A 299 11.92 -11.66 56.56
N SER A 300 10.60 -11.76 56.43
CA SER A 300 9.96 -12.30 55.22
C SER A 300 10.24 -11.46 53.97
N ILE A 301 10.24 -10.12 54.08
CA ILE A 301 10.64 -9.23 52.99
C ILE A 301 12.13 -9.40 52.64
N SER A 302 13.01 -9.59 53.64
CA SER A 302 14.45 -9.79 53.40
C SER A 302 14.77 -11.14 52.76
N GLU A 303 14.04 -12.20 53.12
CA GLU A 303 14.15 -13.52 52.50
C GLU A 303 13.63 -13.48 51.07
N ALA A 304 12.51 -12.81 50.81
CA ALA A 304 12.00 -12.57 49.47
C ALA A 304 13.00 -11.78 48.59
N LEU A 305 13.62 -10.73 49.13
CA LEU A 305 14.66 -9.96 48.43
C LEU A 305 15.93 -10.77 48.17
N ALA A 306 16.35 -11.62 49.12
CA ALA A 306 17.50 -12.51 48.94
C ALA A 306 17.23 -13.57 47.85
N ILE A 307 15.99 -14.07 47.77
CA ILE A 307 15.54 -14.99 46.73
C ILE A 307 15.47 -14.29 45.37
N VAL A 308 14.95 -13.07 45.29
CA VAL A 308 14.95 -12.28 44.05
C VAL A 308 16.39 -12.01 43.59
N ALA A 309 17.31 -11.72 44.51
CA ALA A 309 18.71 -11.50 44.19
C ALA A 309 19.41 -12.79 43.72
N SER A 310 19.09 -13.95 44.29
CA SER A 310 19.64 -15.24 43.85
C SER A 310 19.11 -15.64 42.48
N VAL A 311 17.83 -15.39 42.18
CA VAL A 311 17.23 -15.58 40.86
C VAL A 311 17.88 -14.66 39.82
N MET A 312 18.07 -13.37 40.15
CA MET A 312 18.78 -12.43 39.27
C MET A 312 20.22 -12.85 39.02
N ARG A 313 20.93 -13.39 40.02
CA ARG A 313 22.29 -13.93 39.85
C ARG A 313 22.33 -15.18 39.00
N GLN A 314 21.40 -16.13 39.21
CA GLN A 314 21.31 -17.34 38.40
C GLN A 314 20.95 -17.02 36.95
N GLN A 315 20.04 -16.07 36.74
CA GLN A 315 19.67 -15.61 35.41
C GLN A 315 20.83 -14.85 34.72
N ALA A 316 21.60 -14.07 35.47
CA ALA A 316 22.81 -13.44 34.97
C ALA A 316 23.92 -14.47 34.63
N GLN A 317 24.06 -15.53 35.43
CA GLN A 317 24.99 -16.64 35.16
C GLN A 317 24.58 -17.41 33.90
N MET A 318 23.29 -17.74 33.72
CA MET A 318 22.81 -18.36 32.49
C MET A 318 23.03 -17.45 31.27
N CYS A 319 22.76 -16.15 31.37
CA CYS A 319 23.05 -15.20 30.29
C CYS A 319 24.55 -15.11 29.97
N ALA A 320 25.43 -15.23 30.98
CA ALA A 320 26.87 -15.24 30.79
C ALA A 320 27.31 -16.53 30.08
N ASP A 321 26.80 -17.69 30.48
CA ASP A 321 27.09 -18.97 29.85
C ASP A 321 26.55 -19.04 28.41
N ASP A 322 25.36 -18.48 28.16
CA ASP A 322 24.79 -18.34 26.82
C ASP A 322 25.64 -17.44 25.92
N SER A 323 26.22 -16.35 26.47
CA SER A 323 27.14 -15.49 25.72
C SER A 323 28.44 -16.21 25.34
N PHE A 324 28.94 -17.11 26.20
CA PHE A 324 30.07 -17.97 25.89
C PHE A 324 29.72 -19.03 24.84
N GLN A 325 28.50 -19.59 24.85
CA GLN A 325 28.03 -20.53 23.84
C GLN A 325 27.86 -19.88 22.45
N ALA A 326 27.34 -18.65 22.39
CA ALA A 326 27.16 -17.89 21.13
C ALA A 326 28.50 -17.48 20.46
N SER A 327 29.59 -17.41 21.23
CA SER A 327 30.92 -17.02 20.73
C SER A 327 31.70 -18.15 20.06
N ARG A 328 31.24 -19.41 20.17
CA ARG A 328 31.93 -20.56 19.57
C ARG A 328 31.70 -20.57 18.06
N LYS A 329 32.76 -20.29 17.28
CA LYS A 329 32.71 -20.38 15.81
C LYS A 329 32.36 -21.81 15.37
N PRO A 330 31.53 -21.97 14.33
CA PRO A 330 31.31 -23.28 13.71
C PRO A 330 32.62 -23.77 13.09
N ALA A 331 32.98 -25.03 13.39
CA ALA A 331 34.10 -25.74 12.75
C ALA A 331 33.62 -26.45 11.48
#